data_AF-A0A0F9C503-F1
#
_entry.id   AF-A0A0F9C503-F1
#
_cell.length_a   1.000
_cell.length_b   1.000
_cell.length_c   1.000
_cell.angle_alpha   90.00
_cell.angle_beta   90.00
_cell.angle_gamma   90.00
#
_symmetry.space_group_name_H-M   'P 1'
#
loop_
_entity.id
_entity.type
_entity.pdbx_description
1 polymer ?
#
loop_
_entity_poly.entity_id
_entity_poly.type
_entity_poly.pdbx_seq_one_letter_code
_entity_poly.pdbx_strand_id
1 'polypeptide(L)'
;MLHKLELIDIKTHKITKIKFKRGLNVLHGDNGTGKSSVLEMIGFVLFDFLPEKQVDYVRETHSDKPEYGKVRVWITDVKGQPYIIERSVGKPGVIVKDALTLNRVPEIRGVNHLKAWIGRNILPMHDIELGKLFDSSIGIPQGTFINPFLRP
;
A
#
# COMPACT_ATOMS: atom_id res chain seq x y z
N MET A 1 -12.25 2.01 -3.55
CA MET A 1 -12.16 2.60 -2.17
C MET A 1 -11.32 1.70 -1.27
N LEU A 2 -10.50 2.25 -0.36
CA LEU A 2 -9.76 1.50 0.67
C LEU A 2 -10.60 1.29 1.93
N HIS A 3 -10.66 0.05 2.44
CA HIS A 3 -11.48 -0.33 3.59
C HIS A 3 -10.66 -0.80 4.79
N LYS A 4 -9.54 -1.48 4.54
CA LYS A 4 -8.69 -2.02 5.62
C LYS A 4 -7.25 -2.13 5.15
N LEU A 5 -6.32 -1.94 6.08
CA LEU A 5 -4.91 -2.28 5.96
C LEU A 5 -4.53 -3.28 7.06
N GLU A 6 -3.70 -4.26 6.72
CA GLU A 6 -3.01 -5.12 7.68
C GLU A 6 -1.51 -5.07 7.38
N LEU A 7 -0.71 -4.73 8.39
CA LEU A 7 0.75 -4.76 8.37
C LEU A 7 1.22 -5.92 9.25
N ILE A 8 2.10 -6.76 8.72
CA ILE A 8 2.73 -7.86 9.43
C ILE A 8 4.22 -7.72 9.22
N ASP A 9 4.97 -7.60 10.32
CA ASP A 9 6.42 -7.52 10.31
C ASP A 9 6.97 -6.35 9.46
N ILE A 10 6.40 -5.15 9.66
CA ILE A 10 6.78 -3.90 8.98
C ILE A 10 7.29 -2.87 9.98
N LYS A 11 8.56 -2.46 9.90
CA LYS A 11 9.19 -1.49 10.83
C LYS A 11 8.75 -1.75 12.29
N THR A 12 8.08 -0.79 12.94
CA THR A 12 7.60 -0.91 14.32
C THR A 12 6.34 -1.79 14.47
N HIS A 13 5.66 -2.14 13.39
CA HIS A 13 4.45 -2.95 13.36
C HIS A 13 4.76 -4.46 13.30
N LYS A 14 4.59 -5.17 14.42
CA LYS A 14 4.58 -6.64 14.41
C LYS A 14 3.31 -7.18 13.74
N ILE A 15 2.14 -6.77 14.25
CA ILE A 15 0.85 -6.98 13.61
C ILE A 15 0.03 -5.70 13.84
N THR A 16 -0.45 -5.06 12.78
CA THR A 16 -1.30 -3.87 12.88
C THR A 16 -2.45 -3.99 11.89
N LYS A 17 -3.68 -3.73 12.34
CA LYS A 17 -4.90 -3.78 11.53
C LYS A 17 -5.62 -2.44 11.65
N ILE A 18 -5.81 -1.75 10.54
CA ILE A 18 -6.47 -0.45 10.48
C ILE A 18 -7.70 -0.58 9.60
N LYS A 19 -8.87 -0.16 10.11
CA LYS A 19 -10.11 -0.03 9.32
C LYS A 19 -10.27 1.43 8.90
N PHE A 20 -10.55 1.64 7.63
CA PHE A 20 -10.84 2.95 7.08
C PHE A 20 -12.35 3.13 6.96
N LYS A 21 -12.81 4.34 7.25
CA LYS A 21 -14.20 4.76 7.03
C LYS A 21 -14.27 5.69 5.82
N ARG A 22 -15.49 5.91 5.30
CA ARG A 22 -15.72 6.99 4.33
C ARG A 22 -15.42 8.33 4.98
N GLY A 23 -14.87 9.26 4.20
CA GLY A 23 -14.52 10.61 4.66
C GLY A 23 -13.11 10.71 5.25
N LEU A 24 -12.92 11.67 6.15
CA LEU A 24 -11.63 11.96 6.76
C LEU A 24 -11.24 10.88 7.78
N ASN A 25 -10.05 10.30 7.59
CA ASN A 25 -9.44 9.38 8.54
C ASN A 25 -8.14 10.04 9.06
N VAL A 26 -8.02 10.21 10.36
CA VAL A 26 -6.83 10.83 10.99
C VAL A 26 -6.04 9.75 11.72
N LEU A 27 -4.75 9.64 11.39
CA LEU A 27 -3.79 8.80 12.12
C LEU A 27 -3.02 9.70 13.09
N HIS A 28 -3.24 9.53 14.38
CA HIS A 28 -2.61 10.32 15.44
C HIS A 28 -1.77 9.44 16.37
N GLY A 29 -0.70 10.00 16.93
CA GLY A 29 0.24 9.35 17.85
C GLY A 29 1.62 10.00 17.78
N ASP A 30 2.54 9.60 18.67
CA ASP A 30 3.86 10.20 18.78
C ASP A 30 4.77 9.94 17.58
N ASN A 31 5.82 10.74 17.44
CA ASN A 31 6.85 10.51 16.42
C ASN A 31 7.51 9.12 16.62
N GLY A 32 7.78 8.43 15.51
CA GLY A 32 8.35 7.07 15.56
C GLY A 32 7.36 5.93 15.79
N THR A 33 6.07 6.20 16.02
CA THR A 33 5.05 5.14 16.23
C THR A 33 4.65 4.37 14.97
N GLY A 34 5.16 4.74 13.79
CA GLY A 34 4.90 4.06 12.51
C GLY A 34 3.76 4.66 11.67
N LYS A 35 3.25 5.85 12.01
CA LYS A 35 2.21 6.55 11.23
C LYS A 35 2.58 6.73 9.76
N SER A 36 3.81 7.15 9.47
CA SER A 36 4.30 7.33 8.10
C SER A 36 4.36 5.99 7.35
N SER A 37 4.75 4.92 8.06
CA SER A 37 4.79 3.56 7.51
C SER A 37 3.44 3.06 7.04
N VAL A 38 2.34 3.47 7.68
CA VAL A 38 0.99 3.17 7.20
C VAL A 38 0.75 3.73 5.80
N LEU A 39 1.09 5.00 5.57
CA LEU A 39 0.91 5.65 4.27
C LEU A 39 1.87 5.07 3.22
N GLU A 40 3.14 4.88 3.59
CA GLU A 40 4.17 4.28 2.73
C GLU A 40 3.75 2.88 2.25
N MET A 41 3.19 2.06 3.14
CA MET A 41 2.72 0.71 2.79
C MET A 41 1.48 0.71 1.90
N ILE A 42 0.59 1.69 2.03
CA ILE A 42 -0.50 1.90 1.08
C ILE A 42 0.06 2.28 -0.30
N GLY A 43 1.03 3.20 -0.34
CA GLY A 43 1.80 3.57 -1.53
C GLY A 43 2.42 2.38 -2.23
N PHE A 44 3.12 1.54 -1.46
CA PHE A 44 3.75 0.34 -1.96
C PHE A 44 2.73 -0.64 -2.55
N VAL A 45 1.66 -0.96 -1.82
CA VAL A 45 0.72 -2.00 -2.26
C VAL A 45 -0.07 -1.60 -3.50
N LEU A 46 -0.51 -0.34 -3.56
CA LEU A 46 -1.40 0.10 -4.62
C LEU A 46 -0.66 0.76 -5.80
N PHE A 47 0.52 1.33 -5.57
CA PHE A 47 1.20 2.17 -6.55
C PHE A 47 2.63 1.73 -6.86
N ASP A 48 3.11 0.66 -6.20
CA ASP A 48 4.48 0.17 -6.35
C ASP A 48 5.54 1.25 -6.04
N PHE A 49 5.23 2.10 -5.07
CA PHE A 49 6.07 3.23 -4.69
C PHE A 49 6.55 3.09 -3.24
N LEU A 50 7.85 3.27 -3.04
CA LEU A 50 8.48 3.41 -1.74
C LEU A 50 9.61 4.46 -1.83
N PRO A 51 9.73 5.36 -0.85
CA PRO A 51 10.86 6.29 -0.77
C PRO A 51 12.22 5.61 -0.53
N GLU A 52 12.23 4.50 0.21
CA GLU A 52 13.43 3.76 0.60
C GLU A 52 13.40 2.33 0.00
N LYS A 53 14.45 1.52 0.20
CA LYS A 53 14.45 0.15 -0.34
C LYS A 53 13.46 -0.71 0.45
N GLN A 54 12.84 -1.69 -0.20
CA GLN A 54 11.87 -2.57 0.45
C GLN A 54 12.40 -3.24 1.73
N VAL A 55 13.68 -3.60 1.76
CA VAL A 55 14.30 -4.25 2.94
C VAL A 55 14.29 -3.35 4.17
N ASP A 56 14.39 -2.02 3.99
CA ASP A 56 14.40 -1.02 5.07
C ASP A 56 13.02 -0.91 5.76
N TYR A 57 11.98 -1.51 5.18
CA TYR A 57 10.64 -1.58 5.75
C TYR A 57 10.36 -2.90 6.47
N VAL A 58 11.22 -3.91 6.34
CA VAL A 58 11.07 -5.15 7.12
C VAL A 58 11.33 -4.83 8.59
N ARG A 59 10.51 -5.39 9.47
CA ARG A 59 10.69 -5.21 10.91
C ARG A 59 12.06 -5.71 11.34
N GLU A 60 12.83 -4.85 11.99
CA GLU A 60 14.07 -5.21 12.64
C GLU A 60 14.09 -4.67 14.07
N THR A 61 14.07 -5.59 15.05
CA THR A 61 14.28 -5.26 16.46
C THR A 61 15.32 -6.21 17.06
N HIS A 62 15.84 -5.88 18.24
CA HIS A 62 16.83 -6.71 18.93
C HIS A 62 16.36 -8.16 19.15
N SER A 63 15.06 -8.39 19.31
CA SER A 63 14.46 -9.69 19.63
C SER A 63 13.64 -10.31 18.49
N ASP A 64 13.50 -9.64 17.34
CA ASP A 64 12.58 -10.02 16.27
C ASP A 64 13.12 -9.54 14.92
N LYS A 65 13.54 -10.47 14.07
CA LYS A 65 14.15 -10.23 12.74
C LYS A 65 13.58 -11.18 11.68
N PRO A 66 12.31 -11.00 11.28
CA PRO A 66 11.72 -11.77 10.19
C PRO A 66 12.46 -11.52 8.87
N GLU A 67 12.53 -12.54 8.02
CA GLU A 67 13.16 -12.42 6.69
C GLU A 67 12.39 -11.49 5.74
N TYR A 68 11.09 -11.32 5.96
CA TYR A 68 10.21 -10.52 5.11
C TYR A 68 8.95 -10.09 5.87
N GLY A 69 8.36 -8.99 5.43
CA GLY A 69 7.07 -8.49 5.91
C GLY A 69 5.92 -8.77 4.94
N LYS A 70 4.69 -8.53 5.37
CA LYS A 70 3.49 -8.57 4.52
C LYS A 70 2.62 -7.35 4.74
N VAL A 71 2.06 -6.85 3.65
CA VAL A 71 1.05 -5.81 3.66
C VAL A 71 -0.18 -6.34 2.94
N ARG A 72 -1.35 -6.19 3.56
CA ARG A 72 -2.64 -6.49 2.93
C ARG A 72 -3.53 -5.28 2.94
N VAL A 73 -4.21 -5.05 1.81
CA VAL A 73 -5.28 -4.06 1.72
C VAL A 73 -6.57 -4.70 1.26
N TRP A 74 -7.67 -4.27 1.84
CA TRP A 74 -9.01 -4.58 1.37
C TRP A 74 -9.53 -3.35 0.65
N ILE A 75 -9.90 -3.52 -0.61
CA ILE A 75 -10.38 -2.43 -1.45
C ILE A 75 -11.65 -2.85 -2.20
N THR A 76 -12.40 -1.87 -2.69
CA THR A 76 -13.38 -2.07 -3.75
C THR A 76 -12.94 -1.39 -5.03
N ASP A 77 -13.24 -2.00 -6.16
CA ASP A 77 -13.06 -1.42 -7.49
C ASP A 77 -14.12 -0.35 -7.80
N VAL A 78 -14.07 0.25 -9.00
CA VAL A 78 -15.04 1.26 -9.44
C VAL A 78 -16.46 0.72 -9.63
N LYS A 79 -16.62 -0.61 -9.75
CA LYS A 79 -17.91 -1.30 -9.84
C LYS A 79 -18.40 -1.79 -8.48
N GLY A 80 -17.67 -1.52 -7.40
CA GLY A 80 -18.01 -1.95 -6.04
C GLY A 80 -17.59 -3.39 -5.69
N GLN A 81 -16.87 -4.09 -6.57
CA GLN A 81 -16.41 -5.46 -6.32
C GLN A 81 -15.25 -5.44 -5.31
N PRO A 82 -15.30 -6.26 -4.24
CA PRO A 82 -14.29 -6.22 -3.18
C PRO A 82 -13.12 -7.17 -3.45
N TYR A 83 -11.91 -6.70 -3.17
CA TYR A 83 -10.66 -7.44 -3.37
C TYR A 83 -9.74 -7.34 -2.15
N ILE A 84 -8.89 -8.36 -1.99
CA ILE A 84 -7.78 -8.38 -1.05
C ILE A 84 -6.49 -8.42 -1.87
N ILE A 85 -5.63 -7.42 -1.68
CA ILE A 85 -4.29 -7.39 -2.29
C ILE A 85 -3.28 -7.60 -1.18
N GLU A 86 -2.44 -8.62 -1.32
CA GLU A 86 -1.30 -8.90 -0.45
C GLU A 86 -0.01 -8.70 -1.23
N ARG A 87 0.93 -7.93 -0.67
CA ARG A 87 2.32 -7.89 -1.12
C ARG A 87 3.28 -8.29 0.00
N SER A 88 4.34 -8.97 -0.39
CA SER A 88 5.52 -9.19 0.46
C SER A 88 6.43 -7.96 0.43
N VAL A 89 7.11 -7.70 1.54
CA VAL A 89 8.13 -6.64 1.71
C VAL A 89 9.45 -7.31 2.05
N GLY A 90 10.54 -6.94 1.36
CA GLY A 90 11.85 -7.60 1.51
C GLY A 90 12.03 -8.86 0.64
N LYS A 91 10.95 -9.32 -0.01
CA LYS A 91 11.03 -10.37 -1.05
C LYS A 91 9.91 -10.21 -2.09
N PRO A 92 10.06 -10.79 -3.30
CA PRO A 92 8.98 -10.82 -4.26
C PRO A 92 7.75 -11.58 -3.73
N GLY A 93 6.57 -11.00 -3.92
CA GLY A 93 5.32 -11.65 -3.59
C GLY A 93 4.13 -10.74 -3.84
N VAL A 94 3.20 -11.22 -4.66
CA VAL A 94 1.93 -10.54 -4.96
C VAL A 94 0.84 -11.60 -5.00
N ILE A 95 -0.24 -11.36 -4.25
CA ILE A 95 -1.43 -12.20 -4.27
C ILE A 95 -2.64 -11.27 -4.29
N VAL A 96 -3.55 -11.49 -5.24
CA VAL A 96 -4.84 -10.81 -5.27
C VAL A 96 -5.94 -11.84 -5.20
N LYS A 97 -6.94 -11.58 -4.37
CA LYS A 97 -8.11 -12.42 -4.19
C LYS A 97 -9.37 -11.60 -4.31
N ASP A 98 -10.41 -12.21 -4.87
CA ASP A 98 -11.78 -11.75 -4.66
C ASP A 98 -12.11 -11.90 -3.16
N ALA A 99 -12.62 -10.85 -2.53
CA ALA A 99 -12.81 -10.84 -1.09
C ALA A 99 -14.04 -11.62 -0.62
N LEU A 100 -14.98 -11.95 -1.53
CA LEU A 100 -16.19 -12.72 -1.22
C LEU A 100 -15.91 -14.22 -1.31
N THR A 101 -15.24 -14.64 -2.38
CA THR A 101 -14.97 -16.05 -2.68
C THR A 101 -13.61 -16.51 -2.16
N LEU A 102 -12.70 -15.59 -1.84
CA LEU A 102 -11.29 -15.84 -1.47
C LEU A 102 -10.47 -16.53 -2.57
N ASN A 103 -11.04 -16.68 -3.77
CA ASN A 103 -10.35 -17.22 -4.92
C ASN A 103 -9.30 -16.22 -5.43
N ARG A 104 -8.16 -16.74 -5.86
CA ARG A 104 -7.12 -15.91 -6.49
C ARG A 104 -7.63 -15.36 -7.81
N VAL A 105 -7.23 -14.14 -8.12
CA VAL A 105 -7.40 -13.54 -9.45
C VAL A 105 -6.24 -14.03 -10.33
N PRO A 106 -6.46 -15.00 -11.24
CA PRO A 106 -5.38 -15.78 -11.86
C PRO A 106 -4.53 -15.00 -12.87
N GLU A 107 -5.06 -13.88 -13.39
CA GLU A 107 -4.35 -12.97 -14.30
C GLU A 107 -3.23 -12.19 -13.60
N ILE A 108 -3.27 -12.04 -12.27
CA ILE A 108 -2.28 -11.26 -11.52
C ILE A 108 -1.17 -12.17 -11.00
N ARG A 109 -0.09 -12.27 -11.77
CA ARG A 109 1.07 -13.15 -11.50
C ARG A 109 2.30 -12.41 -10.97
N GLY A 110 2.20 -11.10 -10.78
CA GLY A 110 3.31 -10.28 -10.33
C GLY A 110 2.96 -8.80 -10.32
N VAL A 111 3.93 -7.96 -9.96
CA VAL A 111 3.72 -6.54 -9.75
C VAL A 111 3.30 -5.79 -11.01
N ASN A 112 3.82 -6.16 -12.18
CA ASN A 112 3.44 -5.51 -13.44
C ASN A 112 1.97 -5.78 -13.80
N HIS A 113 1.50 -7.02 -13.61
CA HIS A 113 0.09 -7.34 -13.82
C HIS A 113 -0.80 -6.66 -12.78
N LEU A 114 -0.33 -6.55 -11.53
CA LEU A 114 -1.03 -5.82 -10.48
C LEU A 114 -1.21 -4.34 -10.84
N LYS A 115 -0.14 -3.64 -11.26
CA LYS A 115 -0.20 -2.23 -11.68
C LYS A 115 -1.20 -2.04 -12.82
N ALA A 116 -1.12 -2.88 -13.84
CA ALA A 116 -2.04 -2.82 -14.97
C ALA A 116 -3.49 -3.08 -14.54
N TRP A 117 -3.71 -4.02 -13.61
CA TRP A 117 -5.04 -4.31 -13.07
C TRP A 117 -5.58 -3.15 -12.22
N ILE A 118 -4.75 -2.53 -11.37
CA ILE A 118 -5.13 -1.36 -10.57
C ILE A 118 -5.51 -0.18 -11.47
N GLY A 119 -4.69 0.10 -12.48
CA GLY A 119 -4.95 1.17 -13.46
C GLY A 119 -6.20 0.96 -14.30
N ARG A 120 -6.69 -0.28 -14.45
CA ARG A 120 -7.97 -0.55 -15.16
C ARG A 120 -9.18 -0.55 -14.24
N ASN A 121 -9.07 -1.15 -13.06
CA ASN A 121 -10.24 -1.48 -12.23
C ASN A 121 -10.42 -0.54 -11.04
N ILE A 122 -9.34 0.03 -10.49
CA ILE A 122 -9.40 0.82 -9.25
C ILE A 122 -9.28 2.32 -9.56
N LEU A 123 -8.31 2.67 -10.39
CA LEU A 123 -8.02 4.05 -10.80
C LEU A 123 -7.92 4.09 -12.33
N PRO A 124 -9.07 4.01 -13.05
CA PRO A 124 -9.11 4.12 -14.50
C PRO A 124 -8.70 5.53 -14.94
N MET A 125 -7.39 5.77 -14.92
CA MET A 125 -6.76 6.99 -15.42
C MET A 125 -5.87 6.63 -16.60
N HIS A 126 -6.07 7.35 -17.70
CA HIS A 126 -5.24 7.22 -18.88
C HIS A 126 -3.89 7.93 -18.64
N ASP A 127 -2.80 7.28 -19.03
CA ASP A 127 -1.44 7.84 -19.15
C ASP A 127 -0.71 8.36 -17.89
N ILE A 128 -1.17 8.02 -16.68
CA ILE A 128 -0.46 8.40 -15.44
C ILE A 128 0.28 7.22 -14.83
N GLU A 129 1.59 7.38 -14.62
CA GLU A 129 2.42 6.46 -13.86
C GLU A 129 1.97 6.43 -12.38
N LEU A 130 1.46 5.29 -11.93
CA LEU A 130 0.86 5.14 -10.59
C LEU A 130 1.77 5.64 -9.45
N GLY A 131 3.08 5.42 -9.56
CA GLY A 131 4.05 5.92 -8.58
C GLY A 131 4.09 7.46 -8.52
N LYS A 132 4.10 8.13 -9.67
CA LYS A 132 4.05 9.60 -9.75
C LYS A 132 2.74 10.17 -9.22
N LEU A 133 1.63 9.48 -9.45
CA LEU A 133 0.33 9.88 -8.89
C LEU A 133 0.34 9.86 -7.37
N PHE A 134 0.91 8.82 -6.78
CA PHE A 134 1.01 8.73 -5.32
C PHE A 134 1.89 9.84 -4.77
N ASP A 135 3.10 10.01 -5.32
CA ASP A 135 4.05 11.02 -4.85
C ASP A 135 3.55 12.47 -4.99
N SER A 136 2.80 12.77 -6.07
CA SER A 136 2.37 14.14 -6.36
C SER A 136 0.97 14.52 -5.86
N SER A 137 0.06 13.55 -5.71
CA SER A 137 -1.38 13.87 -5.61
C SER A 137 -2.14 13.08 -4.55
N ILE A 138 -1.72 11.87 -4.17
CA ILE A 138 -2.50 10.99 -3.27
C ILE A 138 -1.80 10.74 -1.93
N GLY A 139 -0.49 10.53 -1.95
CA GLY A 139 0.30 10.11 -0.79
C GLY A 139 1.55 10.93 -0.63
N ILE A 140 1.38 12.25 -0.61
CA ILE A 140 2.48 13.22 -0.51
C ILE A 140 3.31 12.88 0.75
N PRO A 141 4.59 12.47 0.58
CA PRO A 141 5.44 12.13 1.71
C PRO A 141 5.63 13.28 2.72
N GLN A 142 5.99 12.93 3.96
CA GLN A 142 6.26 13.95 4.97
C GLN A 142 7.44 14.83 4.53
N GLY A 143 7.25 16.16 4.55
CA GLY A 143 8.26 17.13 4.13
C GLY A 143 8.26 17.47 2.64
N THR A 144 7.45 16.82 1.81
CA THR A 144 7.37 17.11 0.36
C THR A 144 6.09 17.84 -0.05
N PHE A 145 5.32 18.36 0.92
CA PHE A 145 4.02 19.03 0.67
C PHE A 145 4.08 20.14 -0.38
N ILE A 146 5.19 20.89 -0.45
CA ILE A 146 5.37 21.99 -1.40
C ILE A 146 5.78 21.51 -2.81
N ASN A 147 6.36 20.32 -2.96
CA ASN A 147 6.96 19.86 -4.21
C ASN A 147 5.98 19.79 -5.39
N PRO A 148 4.71 19.36 -5.22
CA PRO A 148 3.73 19.38 -6.31
C PRO A 148 3.39 20.80 -6.81
N PHE A 149 3.53 21.81 -5.94
CA PHE A 149 3.16 23.21 -6.22
C PHE A 149 4.34 24.06 -6.71
N LEU A 150 5.56 23.53 -6.69
CA LEU A 150 6.77 24.20 -7.15
C LEU A 150 7.14 23.89 -8.61
N ARG A 151 6.33 23.09 -9.32
CA ARG A 151 6.53 22.82 -10.75
C ARG A 151 6.02 24.02 -11.57
N PRO A 152 6.83 24.59 -12.48
CA PRO A 152 6.41 25.72 -13.32
C PRO A 152 5.28 25.37 -14.29
#